data_AF-A0A2A8HMN2-F1
#
_entry.id   AF-A0A2A8HMN2-F1
#
_cell.length_a   1.000
_cell.length_b   1.000
_cell.length_c   1.000
_cell.angle_alpha   90.00
_cell.angle_beta   90.00
_cell.angle_gamma   90.00
#
_symmetry.space_group_name_H-M   'P 1'
#
loop_
_entity.id
_entity.type
_entity.pdbx_description
1 polymer ?
#
loop_
_entity_poly.entity_id
_entity_poly.type
_entity_poly.pdbx_seq_one_letter_code
_entity_poly.pdbx_strand_id
1 'polypeptide(L)'
;MPWAGFKAVDPSDIEKASAQSKTIAMQRKVVWGYDTKHFDIVEESALVELAPDRGTKEFVAELNKLVARACELEATILYVDFGAAIQQRSHQYLQEFVGDHENLFLSIWPAPEDEEWFREHFGSWRDEQSKWTKGKQKRVEAAVARAKELIAEGASLKSAAAVLEGEGLRSATGKVWTADSLRQSLKVNS
;
A
#
# COMPACT_ATOMS: atom_id res chain seq x y z
N MET A 1 -3.80 -3.84 -1.92
CA MET A 1 -3.25 -3.36 -3.20
C MET A 1 -2.32 -4.41 -3.85
N PRO A 2 -2.79 -5.64 -4.18
CA PRO A 2 -1.88 -6.65 -4.74
C PRO A 2 -1.43 -6.36 -6.18
N TRP A 3 -2.17 -5.49 -6.89
CA TRP A 3 -1.94 -5.16 -8.30
C TRP A 3 -0.83 -4.14 -8.54
N ALA A 4 -0.31 -3.50 -7.49
CA ALA A 4 0.61 -2.36 -7.61
C ALA A 4 2.06 -2.69 -7.18
N GLY A 5 2.45 -3.97 -7.19
CA GLY A 5 3.86 -4.35 -7.04
C GLY A 5 4.48 -4.27 -5.63
N PHE A 6 3.71 -3.93 -4.58
CA PHE A 6 4.20 -3.77 -3.20
C PHE A 6 4.89 -5.00 -2.56
N LYS A 7 4.90 -6.17 -3.21
CA LYS A 7 5.54 -7.38 -2.68
C LYS A 7 7.07 -7.42 -2.87
N ALA A 8 7.67 -6.44 -3.54
CA ALA A 8 9.09 -6.45 -3.90
C ALA A 8 9.94 -5.46 -3.09
N VAL A 9 9.35 -4.69 -2.16
CA VAL A 9 10.10 -3.77 -1.31
C VAL A 9 10.83 -4.57 -0.25
N ASP A 10 12.14 -4.36 -0.13
CA ASP A 10 12.99 -4.97 0.89
C ASP A 10 13.15 -4.00 2.07
N PRO A 11 12.36 -4.14 3.16
CA PRO A 11 12.39 -3.18 4.27
C PRO A 11 13.67 -3.26 5.13
N SER A 12 14.49 -4.30 4.93
CA SER A 12 15.71 -4.52 5.72
C SER A 12 16.91 -3.69 5.25
N ASP A 13 16.81 -3.12 4.03
CA ASP A 13 17.84 -2.27 3.43
C ASP A 13 17.18 -0.97 2.96
N ILE A 14 17.44 0.12 3.68
CA ILE A 14 16.80 1.41 3.41
C ILE A 14 17.17 1.97 2.04
N GLU A 15 18.39 1.75 1.56
CA GLU A 15 18.83 2.21 0.24
C GLU A 15 18.03 1.48 -0.84
N LYS A 16 17.97 0.16 -0.72
CA LYS A 16 17.21 -0.69 -1.64
C LYS A 16 15.71 -0.40 -1.58
N ALA A 17 15.15 -0.23 -0.38
CA ALA A 17 13.75 0.14 -0.18
C ALA A 17 13.42 1.47 -0.85
N SER A 18 14.31 2.46 -0.72
CA SER A 18 14.13 3.78 -1.34
C SER A 18 14.20 3.73 -2.87
N ALA A 19 15.08 2.88 -3.43
CA ALA A 19 15.13 2.65 -4.87
C ALA A 19 13.88 1.93 -5.41
N GLN A 20 13.25 1.09 -4.59
CA GLN A 20 12.06 0.31 -4.96
C GLN A 20 10.73 1.03 -4.71
N SER A 21 10.71 2.02 -3.81
CA SER A 21 9.51 2.75 -3.42
C SER A 21 9.76 4.25 -3.42
N LYS A 22 9.14 4.93 -4.39
CA LYS A 22 9.16 6.40 -4.46
C LYS A 22 8.66 7.05 -3.17
N THR A 23 7.68 6.47 -2.49
CA THR A 23 7.20 6.97 -1.20
C THR A 23 8.28 6.90 -0.11
N ILE A 24 9.05 5.81 -0.04
CA ILE A 24 10.17 5.68 0.92
C ILE A 24 11.28 6.67 0.57
N ALA A 25 11.64 6.81 -0.71
CA ALA A 25 12.62 7.80 -1.13
C ALA A 25 12.21 9.24 -0.76
N MET A 26 10.93 9.58 -0.93
CA MET A 26 10.41 10.89 -0.56
C MET A 26 10.40 11.10 0.97
N GLN A 27 10.00 10.10 1.76
CA GLN A 27 10.08 10.14 3.22
C GLN A 27 11.50 10.39 3.70
N ARG A 28 12.45 9.65 3.12
CA ARG A 28 13.88 9.79 3.43
C ARG A 28 14.37 11.20 3.13
N LYS A 29 14.03 11.75 1.96
CA LYS A 29 14.38 13.15 1.64
C LYS A 29 13.84 14.13 2.68
N VAL A 30 12.61 13.95 3.17
CA VAL A 30 12.03 14.82 4.22
C VAL A 30 12.79 14.67 5.54
N VAL A 31 13.13 13.45 5.96
CA VAL A 31 13.91 13.21 7.19
C VAL A 31 15.30 13.86 7.09
N TRP A 32 16.00 13.68 5.97
CA TRP A 32 17.32 14.27 5.75
C TRP A 32 17.29 15.79 5.52
N GLY A 33 16.16 16.33 5.06
CA GLY A 33 15.92 17.76 4.92
C GLY A 33 15.42 18.43 6.21
N TYR A 34 14.97 17.64 7.19
CA TYR A 34 14.61 18.13 8.51
C TYR A 34 15.86 18.66 9.21
N ASP A 35 15.72 19.71 10.03
CA ASP A 35 16.84 20.54 10.50
C ASP A 35 17.94 19.73 11.23
N THR A 36 18.94 19.31 10.44
CA THR A 36 20.13 18.53 10.87
C THR A 36 21.02 19.30 11.84
N LYS A 37 20.77 20.59 12.09
CA LYS A 37 21.48 21.35 13.13
C LYS A 37 21.07 20.93 14.55
N HIS A 38 19.96 20.21 14.68
CA HIS A 38 19.43 19.76 15.95
C HIS A 38 19.50 18.25 16.16
N PHE A 39 19.78 17.47 15.10
CA PHE A 39 19.77 16.01 15.15
C PHE A 39 20.82 15.40 14.22
N ASP A 40 21.52 14.39 14.73
CA ASP A 40 22.32 13.47 13.93
C ASP A 40 21.50 12.20 13.66
N ILE A 41 21.43 11.78 12.40
CA ILE A 41 20.76 10.52 12.03
C ILE A 41 21.70 9.36 12.36
N VAL A 42 21.35 8.61 13.41
CA VAL A 42 22.13 7.46 13.89
C VAL A 42 21.72 6.14 13.25
N GLU A 43 20.46 6.02 12.83
CA GLU A 43 19.91 4.80 12.23
C GLU A 43 18.68 5.14 11.37
N GLU A 44 18.46 4.39 10.28
CA GLU A 44 17.28 4.51 9.43
C GLU A 44 16.63 3.13 9.25
N SER A 45 15.30 3.08 9.28
CA SER A 45 14.55 1.84 9.06
C SER A 45 13.29 2.11 8.24
N ALA A 46 12.86 1.13 7.44
CA ALA A 46 11.61 1.20 6.68
C ALA A 46 10.61 0.16 7.22
N LEU A 47 9.44 0.64 7.65
CA LEU A 47 8.34 -0.22 8.07
C LEU A 47 7.28 -0.25 6.98
N VAL A 48 7.14 -1.40 6.30
CA VAL A 48 6.19 -1.59 5.19
C VAL A 48 5.10 -2.56 5.61
N GLU A 49 3.87 -2.07 5.66
CA GLU A 49 2.72 -2.92 5.89
C GLU A 49 2.31 -3.65 4.60
N LEU A 50 2.53 -4.96 4.58
CA LEU A 50 2.21 -5.83 3.44
C LEU A 50 0.76 -6.33 3.47
N ALA A 51 0.11 -6.27 4.63
CA ALA A 51 -1.27 -6.68 4.80
C ALA A 51 -2.23 -5.62 4.25
N PRO A 52 -3.32 -6.03 3.55
CA PRO A 52 -4.32 -5.08 3.06
C PRO A 52 -5.18 -4.49 4.18
N ASP A 53 -5.14 -5.09 5.38
CA ASP A 53 -5.81 -4.60 6.59
C ASP A 53 -4.79 -3.84 7.42
N ARG A 54 -5.07 -2.57 7.68
CA ARG A 54 -4.09 -1.59 8.19
C ARG A 54 -3.95 -1.73 9.71
N GLY A 55 -2.73 -1.85 10.21
CA GLY A 55 -2.34 -1.99 11.61
C GLY A 55 -2.62 -3.38 12.19
N THR A 56 -1.80 -4.35 11.80
CA THR A 56 -1.80 -5.69 12.40
C THR A 56 -0.94 -5.74 13.68
N LYS A 57 -1.04 -6.82 14.47
CA LYS A 57 -0.19 -7.01 15.68
C LYS A 57 1.30 -7.03 15.32
N GLU A 58 1.61 -7.52 14.13
CA GLU A 58 2.93 -7.56 13.53
C GLU A 58 3.51 -6.15 13.37
N PHE A 59 2.69 -5.16 12.98
CA PHE A 59 3.10 -3.77 12.90
C PHE A 59 3.48 -3.20 14.28
N VAL A 60 2.67 -3.49 15.30
CA VAL A 60 2.95 -3.07 16.69
C VAL A 60 4.22 -3.74 17.23
N ALA A 61 4.48 -5.00 16.87
CA ALA A 61 5.71 -5.70 17.29
C ALA A 61 6.98 -5.02 16.74
N GLU A 62 6.96 -4.58 15.48
CA GLU A 62 8.09 -3.84 14.91
C GLU A 62 8.26 -2.45 15.53
N LEU A 63 7.16 -1.74 15.83
CA LEU A 63 7.23 -0.47 16.56
C LEU A 63 7.85 -0.62 17.95
N ASN A 64 7.55 -1.70 18.67
CA ASN A 64 8.18 -1.99 19.96
C ASN A 64 9.69 -2.22 19.83
N LYS A 65 10.15 -2.88 18.77
CA LYS A 65 11.60 -3.04 18.51
C LYS A 65 12.25 -1.69 18.23
N LEU A 66 11.59 -0.83 17.46
CA LEU A 66 12.08 0.51 17.18
C LEU A 66 12.19 1.36 18.46
N VAL A 67 11.19 1.28 19.34
CA VAL A 67 11.23 1.94 20.67
C VAL A 67 12.38 1.41 21.52
N ALA A 68 12.54 0.09 21.63
CA ALA A 68 13.63 -0.50 22.38
C ALA A 68 14.98 -0.02 21.85
N ARG A 69 15.14 0.01 20.52
CA ARG A 69 16.36 0.47 19.86
C ARG A 69 16.61 1.96 20.08
N ALA A 70 15.59 2.80 20.02
CA ALA A 70 15.70 4.22 20.31
C ALA A 70 16.13 4.48 21.76
N CYS A 71 15.58 3.72 22.71
CA CYS A 71 16.01 3.78 24.11
C CYS A 71 17.47 3.36 24.31
N GLU A 72 17.93 2.30 23.64
CA GLU A 72 19.34 1.88 23.70
C GLU A 72 20.30 2.94 23.17
N LEU A 73 19.87 3.70 22.15
CA LEU A 73 20.67 4.73 21.50
C LEU A 73 20.49 6.12 22.11
N GLU A 74 19.62 6.26 23.13
CA GLU A 74 19.19 7.55 23.67
C GLU A 74 18.70 8.52 22.56
N ALA A 75 17.99 7.97 21.57
CA ALA A 75 17.60 8.67 20.35
C ALA A 75 16.10 8.98 20.29
N THR A 76 15.74 10.01 19.51
CA THR A 76 14.35 10.32 19.15
C THR A 76 14.00 9.70 17.80
N ILE A 77 12.82 9.09 17.72
CA ILE A 77 12.28 8.50 16.50
C ILE A 77 11.60 9.59 15.68
N LEU A 78 12.19 9.92 14.53
CA LEU A 78 11.55 10.78 13.53
C LEU A 78 10.67 9.93 12.61
N TYR A 79 9.45 10.40 12.33
CA TYR A 79 8.61 9.80 11.30
C TYR A 79 7.85 10.87 10.51
N VAL A 80 7.66 10.60 9.22
CA VAL A 80 6.89 11.49 8.35
C VAL A 80 5.42 11.08 8.42
N ASP A 81 4.59 11.93 9.01
CA ASP A 81 3.14 11.74 8.97
C ASP A 81 2.61 12.34 7.65
N PHE A 82 1.91 11.53 6.86
CA PHE A 82 1.24 12.01 5.64
C PHE A 82 -0.23 12.36 5.90
N GLY A 83 -0.79 11.90 7.01
CA GLY A 83 -2.20 12.08 7.36
C GLY A 83 -2.56 13.57 7.41
N ALA A 84 -1.78 14.38 8.13
CA ALA A 84 -2.06 15.82 8.20
C ALA A 84 -1.49 16.63 7.01
N ALA A 85 -0.45 16.17 6.31
CA ALA A 85 0.11 16.89 5.16
C ALA A 85 -0.82 16.91 3.94
N ILE A 86 -1.51 15.78 3.68
CA ILE A 86 -2.22 15.54 2.42
C ILE A 86 -3.65 14.99 2.60
N GLN A 87 -4.23 15.15 3.79
CA GLN A 87 -5.57 14.64 4.16
C GLN A 87 -5.77 13.16 3.81
N GLN A 88 -4.70 12.37 3.88
CA GLN A 88 -4.78 10.92 3.72
C GLN A 88 -5.34 10.32 5.01
N ARG A 89 -5.96 9.13 4.91
CA ARG A 89 -6.45 8.43 6.11
C ARG A 89 -5.29 8.19 7.08
N SER A 90 -5.43 8.71 8.30
CA SER A 90 -4.48 8.47 9.39
C SER A 90 -4.39 6.97 9.69
N HIS A 91 -3.20 6.55 10.12
CA HIS A 91 -2.95 5.17 10.55
C HIS A 91 -3.28 5.06 12.04
N GLN A 92 -4.53 4.70 12.37
CA GLN A 92 -5.05 4.75 13.75
C GLN A 92 -4.13 4.07 14.77
N TYR A 93 -3.68 2.85 14.50
CA TYR A 93 -2.78 2.12 15.41
C TYR A 93 -1.40 2.76 15.58
N LEU A 94 -0.91 3.48 14.56
CA LEU A 94 0.35 4.20 14.68
C LEU A 94 0.15 5.42 15.58
N GLN A 95 -0.98 6.12 15.41
CA GLN A 95 -1.31 7.29 16.23
C GLN A 95 -1.55 6.91 17.70
N GLU A 96 -2.26 5.82 17.95
CA GLU A 96 -2.44 5.27 19.31
C GLU A 96 -1.09 4.89 19.93
N PHE A 97 -0.24 4.15 19.18
CA PHE A 97 1.07 3.75 19.67
C PHE A 97 2.00 4.95 19.94
N VAL A 98 2.01 5.95 19.04
CA VAL A 98 2.77 7.18 19.23
C VAL A 98 2.26 7.97 20.42
N GLY A 99 0.95 8.03 20.65
CA GLY A 99 0.36 8.66 21.83
C GLY A 99 0.84 8.04 23.14
N ASP A 100 0.97 6.71 23.18
CA ASP A 100 1.51 5.99 24.35
C ASP A 100 3.03 6.19 24.55
N HIS A 101 3.74 6.72 23.54
CA HIS A 101 5.20 6.90 23.52
C HIS A 101 5.62 8.31 23.06
N GLU A 102 4.82 9.33 23.37
CA GLU A 102 4.96 10.68 22.79
C GLU A 102 6.35 11.32 23.04
N ASN A 103 7.02 10.92 24.13
CA ASN A 103 8.34 11.41 24.49
C ASN A 103 9.48 10.86 23.62
N LEU A 104 9.23 9.80 22.85
CA LEU A 104 10.21 9.16 21.98
C LEU A 104 9.97 9.45 20.51
N PHE A 105 8.80 9.93 20.12
CA PHE A 105 8.43 10.16 18.73
C PHE A 105 8.30 11.65 18.42
N LEU A 106 8.87 12.05 17.30
CA LEU A 106 8.66 13.37 16.72
C LEU A 106 8.10 13.21 15.31
N SER A 107 6.87 13.68 15.13
CA SER A 107 6.23 13.76 13.82
C SER A 107 6.79 14.95 13.05
N ILE A 108 7.26 14.70 11.83
CA ILE A 108 7.75 15.73 10.93
C ILE A 108 6.90 15.78 9.67
N TRP A 109 6.84 16.96 9.07
CA TRP A 109 6.05 17.24 7.88
C TRP A 109 6.96 17.64 6.73
N PRO A 110 6.59 17.32 5.47
CA PRO A 110 7.26 17.91 4.31
C PRO A 110 7.26 19.43 4.41
N ALA A 111 8.37 20.06 4.01
CA ALA A 111 8.39 21.50 3.85
C ALA A 111 7.39 21.92 2.74
N PRO A 112 6.86 23.15 2.77
CA PRO A 112 5.87 23.63 1.79
C PRO A 112 6.28 23.40 0.32
N GLU A 113 7.57 23.53 0.03
CA GLU A 113 8.17 23.29 -1.29
C GLU A 113 8.13 21.83 -1.75
N ASP A 114 8.11 20.86 -0.82
CA ASP A 114 8.00 19.44 -1.11
C ASP A 114 6.53 18.98 -1.13
N GLU A 115 5.59 19.72 -0.55
CA GLU A 115 4.17 19.35 -0.50
C GLU A 115 3.54 19.13 -1.88
N GLU A 116 3.91 19.93 -2.88
CA GLU A 116 3.38 19.80 -4.25
C GLU A 116 3.77 18.45 -4.86
N TRP A 117 5.03 18.04 -4.68
CA TRP A 117 5.54 16.76 -5.16
C TRP A 117 4.79 15.57 -4.52
N PHE A 118 4.46 15.69 -3.23
CA PHE A 118 3.60 14.72 -2.54
C PHE A 118 2.16 14.74 -3.07
N ARG A 119 1.56 15.91 -3.25
CA ARG A 119 0.20 16.05 -3.80
C ARG A 119 0.09 15.42 -5.19
N GLU A 120 1.07 15.63 -6.06
CA GLU A 120 1.11 15.02 -7.38
C GLU A 120 1.22 13.49 -7.32
N HIS A 121 2.21 12.97 -6.58
CA HIS A 121 2.45 11.53 -6.46
C HIS A 121 1.24 10.80 -5.89
N PHE A 122 0.68 11.28 -4.79
CA PHE A 122 -0.51 10.64 -4.19
C PHE A 122 -1.81 10.97 -4.95
N GLY A 123 -1.85 12.09 -5.68
CA GLY A 123 -2.92 12.44 -6.61
C GLY A 123 -3.04 11.43 -7.75
N SER A 124 -1.93 11.11 -8.41
CA SER A 124 -1.91 10.12 -9.49
C SER A 124 -2.34 8.73 -9.00
N TRP A 125 -1.94 8.33 -7.79
CA TRP A 125 -2.41 7.09 -7.15
C TRP A 125 -3.92 7.08 -6.90
N ARG A 126 -4.51 8.20 -6.45
CA ARG A 126 -5.97 8.32 -6.30
C ARG A 126 -6.68 8.20 -7.65
N ASP A 127 -6.12 8.79 -8.70
CA ASP A 127 -6.66 8.69 -10.04
C ASP A 127 -6.56 7.28 -10.62
N GLU A 128 -5.44 6.59 -10.42
CA GLU A 128 -5.27 5.19 -10.81
C GLU A 128 -6.20 4.27 -10.02
N GLN A 129 -6.34 4.48 -8.71
CA GLN A 129 -7.30 3.74 -7.89
C GLN A 129 -8.74 4.05 -8.30
N SER A 130 -9.06 5.29 -8.67
CA SER A 130 -10.36 5.72 -9.17
C SER A 130 -10.65 5.10 -10.54
N LYS A 131 -9.70 5.10 -11.48
CA LYS A 131 -9.79 4.42 -12.78
C LYS A 131 -9.97 2.92 -12.60
N TRP A 132 -9.19 2.31 -11.70
CA TRP A 132 -9.33 0.90 -11.35
C TRP A 132 -10.73 0.60 -10.79
N THR A 133 -11.22 1.43 -9.88
CA THR A 133 -12.53 1.25 -9.22
C THR A 133 -13.69 1.50 -10.18
N LYS A 134 -13.65 2.55 -11.00
CA LYS A 134 -14.66 2.86 -12.03
C LYS A 134 -14.68 1.84 -13.15
N GLY A 135 -13.53 1.30 -13.54
CA GLY A 135 -13.42 0.24 -14.55
C GLY A 135 -13.80 -1.16 -14.04
N LYS A 136 -14.04 -1.32 -12.74
CA LYS A 136 -14.34 -2.63 -12.11
C LYS A 136 -15.56 -3.29 -12.76
N GLN A 137 -16.63 -2.54 -12.92
CA GLN A 137 -17.89 -3.05 -13.46
C GLN A 137 -17.70 -3.55 -14.89
N LYS A 138 -17.12 -2.72 -15.77
CA LYS A 138 -16.82 -3.08 -17.16
C LYS A 138 -15.91 -4.30 -17.29
N ARG A 139 -14.90 -4.44 -16.43
CA ARG A 139 -14.00 -5.60 -16.44
C ARG A 139 -14.72 -6.89 -16.05
N VAL A 140 -15.58 -6.82 -15.03
CA VAL A 140 -16.38 -7.98 -14.61
C VAL A 140 -17.41 -8.34 -15.68
N GLU A 141 -18.08 -7.36 -16.27
CA GLU A 141 -19.04 -7.58 -17.36
C GLU A 141 -18.39 -8.23 -18.57
N ALA A 142 -17.22 -7.75 -19.00
CA ALA A 142 -16.47 -8.37 -20.10
C ALA A 142 -16.06 -9.82 -19.79
N ALA A 143 -15.56 -10.08 -18.58
CA ALA A 143 -15.19 -11.43 -18.15
C ALA A 143 -16.42 -12.37 -18.05
N VAL A 144 -17.55 -11.86 -17.57
CA VAL A 144 -18.80 -12.63 -17.46
C VAL A 144 -19.39 -12.91 -18.84
N ALA A 145 -19.41 -11.93 -19.75
CA ALA A 145 -19.87 -12.11 -21.13
C ALA A 145 -19.03 -13.17 -21.85
N ARG A 146 -17.70 -13.06 -21.76
CA ARG A 146 -16.77 -14.04 -22.34
C ARG A 146 -16.94 -15.43 -21.74
N ALA A 147 -17.16 -15.53 -20.44
CA ALA A 147 -17.46 -16.81 -19.80
C ALA A 147 -18.79 -17.42 -20.27
N LYS A 148 -19.83 -16.61 -20.51
CA LYS A 148 -21.11 -17.08 -21.05
C LYS A 148 -20.93 -17.67 -22.45
N GLU A 149 -20.13 -17.03 -23.31
CA GLU A 149 -19.77 -17.55 -24.64
C GLU A 149 -19.07 -18.91 -24.54
N LEU A 150 -18.00 -19.00 -23.75
CA LEU A 150 -17.22 -20.23 -23.58
C LEU A 150 -18.08 -21.38 -23.04
N ILE A 151 -19.00 -21.10 -22.11
CA ILE A 151 -19.91 -22.11 -21.55
C ILE A 151 -20.94 -22.55 -22.60
N ALA A 152 -21.44 -21.63 -23.42
CA ALA A 152 -22.34 -21.96 -24.53
C ALA A 152 -21.65 -22.82 -25.60
N GLU A 153 -20.33 -22.63 -25.79
CA GLU A 153 -19.46 -23.48 -26.62
C GLU A 153 -19.11 -24.83 -25.97
N GLY A 154 -19.59 -25.09 -24.75
CA GLY A 154 -19.41 -26.36 -24.04
C GLY A 154 -18.24 -26.40 -23.06
N ALA A 155 -17.55 -25.29 -22.81
CA ALA A 155 -16.47 -25.24 -21.83
C ALA A 155 -17.00 -25.42 -20.40
N SER A 156 -16.25 -26.18 -19.59
CA SER A 156 -16.51 -26.21 -18.14
C SER A 156 -16.10 -24.88 -17.49
N LEU A 157 -16.69 -24.56 -16.33
CA LEU A 157 -16.33 -23.36 -15.55
C LEU A 157 -14.83 -23.26 -15.24
N LYS A 158 -14.17 -24.41 -15.02
CA LYS A 158 -12.72 -24.47 -14.78
C LYS A 158 -11.93 -24.11 -16.03
N SER A 159 -12.36 -24.60 -17.20
CA SER A 159 -11.73 -24.28 -18.48
C SER A 159 -11.93 -22.82 -18.85
N ALA A 160 -13.15 -22.29 -18.67
CA ALA A 160 -13.45 -20.88 -18.91
C ALA A 160 -12.60 -19.97 -18.02
N ALA A 161 -12.44 -20.29 -16.74
CA ALA A 161 -11.59 -19.54 -15.82
C ALA A 161 -10.11 -19.49 -16.26
N ALA A 162 -9.57 -20.59 -16.78
CA ALA A 162 -8.21 -20.64 -17.32
C ALA A 162 -8.05 -19.79 -18.60
N VAL A 163 -9.06 -19.79 -19.48
CA VAL A 163 -9.07 -18.93 -20.68
C VAL A 163 -9.10 -17.46 -20.28
N LEU A 164 -9.96 -17.06 -19.34
CA LEU A 164 -10.02 -15.69 -18.85
C LEU A 164 -8.67 -15.23 -18.26
N GLU A 165 -7.96 -16.11 -17.56
CA GLU A 165 -6.61 -15.82 -17.08
C GLU A 165 -5.62 -15.58 -18.22
N GLY A 166 -5.62 -16.45 -19.24
CA GLY A 166 -4.78 -16.31 -20.43
C GLY A 166 -5.06 -15.03 -21.22
N GLU A 167 -6.32 -14.59 -21.26
CA GLU A 167 -6.76 -13.35 -21.88
C GLU A 167 -6.55 -12.11 -20.97
N GLY A 168 -6.01 -12.28 -19.75
CA GLY A 168 -5.75 -11.19 -18.81
C GLY A 168 -7.00 -10.60 -18.15
N LEU A 169 -8.17 -11.23 -18.30
CA LEU A 169 -9.43 -10.80 -17.71
C LEU A 169 -9.47 -11.18 -16.23
N ARG A 170 -9.24 -10.19 -15.35
CA ARG A 170 -9.22 -10.40 -13.89
C ARG A 170 -10.59 -10.17 -13.24
N SER A 171 -10.79 -10.81 -12.09
CA SER A 171 -11.99 -10.62 -11.26
C SER A 171 -12.12 -9.19 -10.71
N ALA A 172 -13.27 -8.91 -10.09
CA ALA A 172 -13.58 -7.67 -9.38
C ALA A 172 -12.47 -7.19 -8.41
N THR A 173 -11.69 -8.12 -7.84
CA THR A 173 -10.62 -7.83 -6.88
C THR A 173 -9.21 -7.85 -7.49
N GLY A 174 -9.11 -8.05 -8.82
CA GLY A 174 -7.85 -8.21 -9.54
C GLY A 174 -7.26 -9.63 -9.46
N LYS A 175 -7.89 -10.55 -8.73
CA LYS A 175 -7.47 -11.96 -8.65
C LYS A 175 -7.83 -12.73 -9.92
N VAL A 176 -7.12 -13.85 -10.13
CA VAL A 176 -7.48 -14.90 -11.11
C VAL A 176 -8.89 -15.39 -10.83
N TRP A 177 -9.62 -15.75 -11.89
CA TRP A 177 -10.90 -16.41 -11.76
C TRP A 177 -10.72 -17.86 -11.32
N THR A 178 -11.49 -18.27 -10.31
CA THR A 178 -11.71 -19.68 -9.99
C THR A 178 -13.09 -20.11 -10.48
N ALA A 179 -13.30 -21.41 -10.67
CA ALA A 179 -14.61 -21.95 -11.06
C ALA A 179 -15.73 -21.48 -10.12
N ASP A 180 -15.49 -21.43 -8.80
CA ASP A 180 -16.47 -20.98 -7.81
C ASP A 180 -16.75 -19.49 -7.91
N SER A 181 -15.71 -18.65 -8.00
CA SER A 181 -15.87 -17.20 -8.13
C SER A 181 -16.59 -16.81 -9.44
N LEU A 182 -16.33 -17.57 -10.51
CA LEU A 182 -16.97 -17.39 -11.81
C LEU A 182 -18.45 -17.81 -11.76
N ARG A 183 -18.74 -18.97 -11.14
CA ARG A 183 -20.12 -19.44 -10.91
C ARG A 183 -20.94 -18.43 -10.12
N GLN A 184 -20.37 -17.88 -9.05
CA GLN A 184 -21.04 -16.87 -8.23
C GLN A 184 -21.31 -15.58 -9.04
N SER A 185 -20.34 -15.14 -9.83
CA SER A 185 -20.49 -13.93 -10.65
C SER A 185 -21.50 -14.11 -11.77
N LEU A 186 -21.61 -15.31 -12.36
CA LEU A 186 -22.62 -15.64 -13.36
C LEU A 186 -24.04 -15.66 -12.78
N LYS A 187 -24.21 -16.05 -11.51
CA LYS A 187 -25.51 -16.01 -10.81
C LYS A 187 -25.96 -14.60 -10.43
N VAL A 188 -25.02 -13.71 -10.12
CA VAL A 188 -25.32 -12.32 -9.75
C VAL A 188 -25.62 -11.45 -10.98
N ASN A 189 -25.08 -11.83 -12.14
CA ASN A 189 -25.25 -11.12 -13.42
C ASN A 189 -26.04 -11.95 -14.45
N SER A 190 -26.94 -12.82 -13.99
CA SER A 190 -27.89 -13.58 -14.81
C SER A 190 -29.16 -12.80 -15.05
#